data_AF-A0A8R7VJG0-F1
#
_entry.id   AF-A0A8R7VJG0-F1
#
_cell.length_a   1.000
_cell.length_b   1.000
_cell.length_c   1.000
_cell.angle_alpha   90.00
_cell.angle_beta   90.00
_cell.angle_gamma   90.00
#
_symmetry.space_group_name_H-M   'P 1'
#
loop_
_entity.id
_entity.type
_entity.pdbx_description
1 polymer ?
#
loop_
_entity_poly.entity_id
_entity_poly.type
_entity_poly.pdbx_seq_one_letter_code
_entity_poly.pdbx_strand_id
1 'polypeptide(L)'
;MHTFRRFEDKSDAINLTTRRVGPRMISLICKYCLLGELIIVGSLEYKSILEENLRRACSYNDIVREIMWGMQNLMPLLIPQEQSVFTKADPLPICKGLDMLLSRHGIDNVKQEWINEDILQLALKVYHVDLRENEHSKFLRRSLGLDKHLKAISGFDAKDWDLVKLATALKTMVDPNANILPLDKAFEMFSHEEAKLIKLDAPKYEDLLDRDTISEIYDDIVAFREYVDKVLLKLRHLLKKAEAALETEDVMEKAATNGVDSMQQVDHTCLAVDLEVPNQQCHITDGAEISPPSKTCRRNDAGK
;
A
#
# COMPACT_ATOMS: atom_id res chain seq x y z
N MET A 1 -0.23 -17.42 -16.34
CA MET A 1 1.21 -17.68 -16.62
C MET A 1 1.30 -18.75 -17.71
N HIS A 2 2.00 -18.50 -18.82
CA HIS A 2 2.13 -19.48 -19.92
C HIS A 2 3.29 -20.45 -19.73
N THR A 3 4.41 -19.98 -19.17
CA THR A 3 5.61 -20.79 -18.93
C THR A 3 6.41 -20.19 -17.78
N PHE A 4 7.11 -21.04 -17.04
CA PHE A 4 8.14 -20.65 -16.09
C PHE A 4 9.37 -21.53 -16.34
N ARG A 5 10.57 -20.95 -16.21
CA ARG A 5 11.81 -21.72 -16.34
C ARG A 5 12.89 -21.14 -15.45
N ARG A 6 13.45 -22.00 -14.61
CA ARG A 6 14.59 -21.70 -13.76
C ARG A 6 15.90 -21.82 -14.56
N PHE A 7 16.81 -20.89 -14.30
CA PHE A 7 18.20 -20.91 -14.76
C PHE A 7 19.07 -20.87 -13.51
N GLU A 8 19.94 -21.87 -13.31
CA GLU A 8 20.83 -21.89 -12.13
C GLU A 8 21.90 -20.80 -12.23
N ASP A 9 22.43 -20.58 -13.44
CA ASP A 9 23.24 -19.40 -13.75
C ASP A 9 22.42 -18.39 -14.56
N LYS A 10 22.30 -17.16 -14.07
CA LYS A 10 21.65 -16.05 -14.78
C LYS A 10 22.31 -15.78 -16.15
N SER A 11 23.61 -16.03 -16.26
CA SER A 11 24.38 -15.83 -17.49
C SER A 11 23.99 -16.81 -18.61
N ASP A 12 23.45 -17.98 -18.27
CA ASP A 12 22.90 -18.95 -19.23
C ASP A 12 21.60 -18.45 -19.89
N ALA A 13 20.90 -17.52 -19.24
CA ALA A 13 19.71 -16.87 -19.80
C ALA A 13 20.10 -15.67 -20.66
N ILE A 14 20.74 -14.69 -20.03
CA ILE A 14 21.23 -13.45 -20.66
C ILE A 14 22.59 -13.13 -20.06
N ASN A 15 23.63 -13.19 -20.89
CA ASN A 15 24.99 -12.92 -20.47
C ASN A 15 25.33 -11.44 -20.71
N LEU A 16 25.45 -10.67 -19.62
CA LEU A 16 25.74 -9.23 -19.70
C LEU A 16 27.14 -8.92 -20.26
N THR A 17 28.14 -9.75 -19.96
CA THR A 17 29.53 -9.56 -20.40
C THR A 17 29.69 -9.78 -21.91
N THR A 18 29.12 -10.86 -22.42
CA THR A 18 29.19 -11.22 -23.85
C THR A 18 28.08 -10.60 -24.70
N ARG A 19 27.08 -9.99 -24.04
CA ARG A 19 25.87 -9.43 -24.65
C ARG A 19 25.11 -10.44 -25.51
N ARG A 20 25.05 -11.70 -25.07
CA ARG A 20 24.35 -12.79 -25.79
C ARG A 20 23.19 -13.34 -25.00
N VAL A 21 22.15 -13.74 -25.72
CA VAL A 21 21.00 -14.47 -25.16
C VAL A 21 21.26 -15.96 -25.32
N GLY A 22 21.10 -16.72 -24.23
CA GLY A 22 21.33 -18.16 -24.26
C GLY A 22 20.28 -18.90 -25.10
N PRO A 23 20.65 -20.00 -25.78
CA PRO A 23 19.77 -20.68 -26.74
C PRO A 23 18.45 -21.18 -26.11
N ARG A 24 18.46 -21.53 -24.82
CA ARG A 24 17.25 -21.94 -24.09
C ARG A 24 16.27 -20.79 -23.89
N MET A 25 16.78 -19.57 -23.64
CA MET A 25 15.96 -18.37 -23.52
C MET A 25 15.41 -17.95 -24.89
N ILE A 26 16.24 -18.00 -25.95
CA ILE A 26 15.79 -17.78 -27.34
C ILE A 26 14.63 -18.73 -27.68
N SER A 27 14.78 -20.02 -27.38
CA SER A 27 13.74 -21.02 -27.64
C SER A 27 12.44 -20.74 -26.89
N LEU A 28 12.51 -20.32 -25.62
CA LEU A 28 11.32 -19.93 -24.85
C LEU A 28 10.60 -18.73 -25.47
N ILE A 29 11.34 -17.66 -25.78
CA ILE A 29 10.77 -16.44 -26.36
C ILE A 29 10.14 -16.76 -27.71
N CYS A 30 10.83 -17.49 -28.58
CA CYS A 30 10.28 -17.86 -29.89
C CYS A 30 9.06 -18.79 -29.79
N LYS A 31 8.96 -19.61 -28.74
CA LYS A 31 7.82 -20.50 -28.53
C LYS A 31 6.56 -19.76 -28.06
N TYR A 32 6.71 -18.72 -27.24
CA TYR A 32 5.58 -18.06 -26.57
C TYR A 32 5.34 -16.61 -26.98
N CYS A 33 6.24 -15.99 -27.74
CA CYS A 33 6.08 -14.62 -28.24
C CYS A 33 6.01 -14.63 -29.77
N LEU A 34 4.85 -14.27 -30.32
CA LEU A 34 4.61 -14.16 -31.75
C LEU A 34 5.43 -13.01 -32.36
N LEU A 35 5.67 -13.07 -33.67
CA LEU A 35 6.33 -11.97 -34.38
C LEU A 35 5.43 -10.72 -34.34
N GLY A 36 5.98 -9.59 -33.90
CA GLY A 36 5.25 -8.33 -33.74
C GLY A 36 4.76 -8.05 -32.31
N GLU A 37 4.83 -9.02 -31.40
CA GLU A 37 4.54 -8.78 -29.97
C GLU A 37 5.69 -8.06 -29.27
N LEU A 38 5.33 -7.19 -28.33
CA LEU A 38 6.26 -6.40 -27.52
C LEU A 38 6.67 -7.20 -26.28
N ILE A 39 7.97 -7.40 -26.08
CA ILE A 39 8.49 -8.08 -24.89
C ILE A 39 8.75 -7.05 -23.79
N ILE A 40 8.06 -7.14 -22.66
CA ILE A 40 8.36 -6.33 -21.48
C ILE A 40 9.51 -6.96 -20.70
N VAL A 41 10.49 -6.15 -20.29
CA VAL A 41 11.71 -6.63 -19.63
C VAL A 41 12.00 -5.80 -18.38
N GLY A 42 12.57 -6.42 -17.34
CA GLY A 42 12.86 -5.76 -16.07
C GLY A 42 14.17 -4.96 -16.02
N SER A 43 15.01 -4.98 -17.06
CA SER A 43 16.26 -4.24 -17.13
C SER A 43 16.43 -3.57 -18.50
N LEU A 44 16.98 -2.36 -18.49
CA LEU A 44 17.36 -1.63 -19.70
C LEU A 44 18.49 -2.35 -20.46
N GLU A 45 19.45 -2.98 -19.77
CA GLU A 45 20.49 -3.76 -20.44
C GLU A 45 19.90 -5.01 -21.10
N TYR A 46 18.98 -5.70 -20.43
CA TYR A 46 18.30 -6.86 -21.00
C TYR A 46 17.49 -6.47 -22.23
N LYS A 47 16.82 -5.31 -22.22
CA LYS A 47 16.14 -4.75 -23.39
C LYS A 47 17.09 -4.68 -24.59
N SER A 48 18.23 -4.01 -24.40
CA SER A 48 19.21 -3.78 -25.45
C SER A 48 19.78 -5.10 -25.99
N ILE A 49 20.14 -6.05 -25.11
CA ILE A 49 20.67 -7.35 -25.52
C ILE A 49 19.63 -8.17 -26.29
N LEU A 50 18.38 -8.19 -25.83
CA LEU A 50 17.30 -8.93 -26.48
C LEU A 50 16.96 -8.35 -27.86
N GLU A 51 16.90 -7.03 -27.98
CA GLU A 51 16.67 -6.35 -29.26
C GLU A 51 17.79 -6.64 -30.28
N GLU A 52 19.06 -6.61 -29.84
CA GLU A 52 20.24 -6.93 -30.66
C GLU A 52 20.24 -8.39 -31.14
N ASN A 53 19.93 -9.34 -30.25
CA ASN A 53 20.06 -10.77 -30.53
C ASN A 53 18.83 -11.36 -31.25
N LEU A 54 17.62 -10.87 -30.95
CA LEU A 54 16.37 -11.47 -31.41
C LEU A 54 15.65 -10.66 -32.50
N ARG A 55 16.06 -9.41 -32.74
CA ARG A 55 15.36 -8.47 -33.64
C ARG A 55 13.87 -8.33 -33.30
N ARG A 56 13.54 -8.36 -32.00
CA ARG A 56 12.18 -8.22 -31.46
C ARG A 56 12.08 -6.95 -30.63
N ALA A 57 10.97 -6.22 -30.76
CA ALA A 57 10.75 -5.02 -29.99
C ALA A 57 10.62 -5.35 -28.49
N CYS A 58 11.35 -4.62 -27.65
CA CYS A 58 11.27 -4.76 -26.21
C CYS A 58 10.87 -3.43 -25.56
N SER A 59 10.23 -3.48 -24.40
CA SER A 59 9.82 -2.31 -23.64
C SER A 59 10.41 -2.31 -22.24
N TYR A 60 10.98 -1.16 -21.89
CA TYR A 60 11.43 -0.81 -20.56
C TYR A 60 11.05 0.66 -20.34
N ASN A 61 10.06 0.91 -19.51
CA ASN A 61 9.58 2.23 -19.14
C ASN A 61 9.01 2.19 -17.71
N ASP A 62 8.56 3.33 -17.19
CA ASP A 62 7.99 3.43 -15.84
C ASP A 62 6.87 2.40 -15.59
N ILE A 63 5.96 2.19 -16.56
CA ILE A 63 4.87 1.22 -16.45
C ILE A 63 5.41 -0.21 -16.33
N VAL A 64 6.40 -0.57 -17.15
CA VAL A 64 7.03 -1.90 -17.10
C VAL A 64 7.73 -2.11 -15.76
N ARG A 65 8.39 -1.08 -15.20
CA ARG A 65 9.01 -1.20 -13.86
C ARG A 65 7.97 -1.52 -12.79
N GLU A 66 6.83 -0.84 -12.80
CA GLU A 66 5.74 -1.10 -11.83
C GLU A 66 5.19 -2.54 -11.97
N ILE A 67 5.02 -3.02 -13.20
CA ILE A 67 4.57 -4.40 -13.46
C ILE A 67 5.59 -5.41 -12.93
N MET A 68 6.89 -5.20 -13.22
CA MET A 68 7.96 -6.10 -12.79
C MET A 68 8.07 -6.12 -11.26
N TRP A 69 7.96 -4.96 -10.61
CA TRP A 69 7.91 -4.86 -9.16
C TRP A 69 6.73 -5.67 -8.57
N GLY A 70 5.53 -5.52 -9.13
CA GLY A 70 4.36 -6.26 -8.68
C GLY A 70 4.50 -7.77 -8.88
N MET A 71 5.03 -8.20 -10.03
CA MET A 71 5.30 -9.61 -10.32
C MET A 71 6.32 -10.21 -9.35
N GLN A 72 7.34 -9.45 -8.94
CA GLN A 72 8.35 -9.91 -7.98
C GLN A 72 7.77 -10.06 -6.57
N ASN A 73 6.97 -9.11 -6.10
CA ASN A 73 6.31 -9.20 -4.80
C ASN A 73 5.30 -10.35 -4.73
N LEU A 74 4.58 -10.60 -5.84
CA LEU A 74 3.62 -11.71 -5.93
C LEU A 74 4.25 -13.02 -6.41
N MET A 75 5.56 -13.06 -6.66
CA MET A 75 6.25 -14.21 -7.25
C MET A 75 6.04 -15.51 -6.46
N PRO A 76 6.12 -15.52 -5.11
CA PRO A 76 5.85 -16.75 -4.33
C PRO A 76 4.43 -17.30 -4.52
N LEU A 77 3.46 -16.43 -4.78
CA LEU A 77 2.07 -16.81 -5.02
C LEU A 77 1.83 -17.23 -6.48
N LEU A 78 2.40 -16.49 -7.43
CA LEU A 78 2.20 -16.70 -8.86
C LEU A 78 2.99 -17.89 -9.40
N ILE A 79 4.16 -18.16 -8.82
CA ILE A 79 5.10 -19.20 -9.24
C ILE A 79 5.61 -19.94 -8.00
N PRO A 80 4.82 -20.86 -7.41
CA PRO A 80 5.23 -21.58 -6.20
C PRO A 80 6.50 -22.45 -6.40
N GLN A 81 6.86 -22.76 -7.65
CA GLN A 81 8.10 -23.45 -7.98
C GLN A 81 9.34 -22.55 -7.92
N GLU A 82 9.15 -21.23 -7.92
CA GLU A 82 10.21 -20.26 -7.73
C GLU A 82 10.54 -20.18 -6.24
N GLN A 83 11.75 -20.58 -5.90
CA GLN A 83 12.24 -20.68 -4.51
C GLN A 83 13.22 -19.55 -4.18
N SER A 84 13.38 -18.57 -5.09
CA SER A 84 14.21 -17.41 -4.82
C SER A 84 13.66 -16.64 -3.63
N VAL A 85 14.36 -16.72 -2.50
CA VAL A 85 14.21 -15.77 -1.41
C VAL A 85 14.85 -14.47 -1.91
N PHE A 86 14.08 -13.40 -2.06
CA PHE A 86 14.66 -12.07 -2.28
C PHE A 86 15.52 -11.75 -1.06
N THR A 87 16.84 -11.89 -1.21
CA THR A 87 17.79 -11.59 -0.15
C THR A 87 17.79 -10.08 0.12
N LYS A 88 18.02 -9.67 1.38
CA LYS A 88 18.14 -8.25 1.81
C LYS A 88 19.09 -7.39 0.94
N ALA A 89 19.95 -8.00 0.13
CA ALA A 89 20.90 -7.34 -0.77
C ALA A 89 20.29 -6.76 -2.07
N ASP A 90 19.05 -7.11 -2.44
CA ASP A 90 18.35 -6.54 -3.60
C ASP A 90 17.01 -5.91 -3.19
N PRO A 91 16.99 -4.80 -2.41
CA PRO A 91 15.74 -4.10 -2.16
C PRO A 91 15.18 -3.54 -3.50
N LEU A 92 14.02 -4.06 -3.93
CA LEU A 92 13.21 -3.50 -5.01
C LEU A 92 12.48 -2.21 -4.60
N PRO A 93 12.91 -1.01 -5.05
CA PRO A 93 12.39 0.26 -4.54
C PRO A 93 10.87 0.28 -4.54
N ILE A 94 10.25 0.93 -3.55
CA ILE A 94 8.79 1.03 -3.44
C ILE A 94 8.20 1.39 -4.81
N CYS A 95 7.18 0.64 -5.25
CA CYS A 95 6.53 0.97 -6.50
C CYS A 95 5.91 2.36 -6.41
N LYS A 96 6.04 3.14 -7.50
CA LYS A 96 5.59 4.53 -7.56
C LYS A 96 4.11 4.64 -7.21
N GLY A 97 3.30 3.64 -7.57
CA GLY A 97 1.89 3.60 -7.22
C GLY A 97 1.65 3.57 -5.70
N LEU A 98 2.40 2.74 -4.97
CA LEU A 98 2.32 2.67 -3.51
C LEU A 98 2.84 3.95 -2.86
N ASP A 99 3.99 4.46 -3.32
CA ASP A 99 4.56 5.71 -2.83
C ASP A 99 3.58 6.88 -2.98
N MET A 100 3.01 7.07 -4.19
CA MET A 100 2.00 8.10 -4.45
C MET A 100 0.74 7.94 -3.59
N LEU A 101 0.30 6.70 -3.34
CA LEU A 101 -0.84 6.44 -2.48
C LEU A 101 -0.53 6.85 -1.04
N LEU A 102 0.62 6.44 -0.50
CA LEU A 102 1.03 6.73 0.87
C LEU A 102 1.21 8.25 1.08
N SER A 103 1.91 8.92 0.17
CA SER A 103 2.10 10.38 0.23
C SER A 103 0.79 11.16 0.16
N ARG A 104 -0.20 10.71 -0.63
CA ARG A 104 -1.53 11.36 -0.67
C ARG A 104 -2.19 11.38 0.70
N HIS A 105 -1.92 10.39 1.53
CA HIS A 105 -2.46 10.25 2.89
C HIS A 105 -1.48 10.75 3.98
N GLY A 106 -0.47 11.54 3.59
CA GLY A 106 0.53 12.12 4.49
C GLY A 106 1.41 11.08 5.17
N ILE A 107 1.75 10.02 4.45
CA ILE A 107 2.73 9.01 4.86
C ILE A 107 3.89 9.10 3.87
N ASP A 108 4.94 9.81 4.27
CA ASP A 108 6.10 10.09 3.42
C ASP A 108 7.36 9.39 3.95
N ASN A 109 8.40 9.32 3.11
CA ASN A 109 9.72 8.77 3.43
C ASN A 109 9.69 7.29 3.87
N VAL A 110 8.73 6.52 3.35
CA VAL A 110 8.66 5.09 3.62
C VAL A 110 9.81 4.39 2.92
N LYS A 111 10.58 3.61 3.68
CA LYS A 111 11.64 2.78 3.13
C LYS A 111 11.09 1.44 2.71
N GLN A 112 11.70 0.86 1.70
CA GLN A 112 11.20 -0.38 1.11
C GLN A 112 11.35 -1.58 2.05
N GLU A 113 12.38 -1.58 2.90
CA GLU A 113 12.63 -2.58 3.92
C GLU A 113 11.47 -2.66 4.93
N TRP A 114 10.64 -1.61 5.00
CA TRP A 114 9.46 -1.58 5.86
C TRP A 114 8.27 -2.30 5.22
N ILE A 115 8.24 -2.44 3.90
CA ILE A 115 7.10 -2.96 3.16
C ILE A 115 7.03 -4.48 3.29
N ASN A 116 5.91 -4.95 3.85
CA ASN A 116 5.56 -6.35 3.94
C ASN A 116 4.12 -6.57 3.47
N GLU A 117 3.69 -7.83 3.43
CA GLU A 117 2.35 -8.22 2.95
C GLU A 117 1.23 -7.49 3.71
N ASP A 118 1.32 -7.36 5.04
CA ASP A 118 0.28 -6.70 5.84
C ASP A 118 0.16 -5.20 5.47
N ILE A 119 1.29 -4.52 5.28
CA ILE A 119 1.34 -3.12 4.84
C ILE A 119 0.74 -2.98 3.44
N LEU A 120 1.08 -3.89 2.51
CA LEU A 120 0.51 -3.90 1.16
C LEU A 120 -1.00 -4.13 1.16
N GLN A 121 -1.49 -5.06 1.97
CA GLN A 121 -2.92 -5.36 2.08
C GLN A 121 -3.72 -4.18 2.68
N LEU A 122 -3.16 -3.48 3.68
CA LEU A 122 -3.79 -2.27 4.21
C LEU A 122 -3.75 -1.12 3.21
N ALA A 123 -2.63 -0.91 2.51
CA ALA A 123 -2.55 0.09 1.45
C ALA A 123 -3.56 -0.19 0.32
N LEU A 124 -3.70 -1.44 -0.11
CA LEU A 124 -4.69 -1.83 -1.12
C LEU A 124 -6.13 -1.52 -0.69
N LYS A 125 -6.45 -1.73 0.59
CA LYS A 125 -7.76 -1.34 1.15
C LYS A 125 -8.01 0.17 1.06
N VAL A 126 -6.99 0.99 1.32
CA VAL A 126 -7.09 2.45 1.15
C VAL A 126 -7.30 2.79 -0.32
N TYR A 127 -6.50 2.20 -1.22
CA TYR A 127 -6.62 2.42 -2.67
C TYR A 127 -8.01 2.14 -3.22
N HIS A 128 -8.63 1.02 -2.84
CA HIS A 128 -9.98 0.69 -3.31
C HIS A 128 -11.04 1.68 -2.83
N VAL A 129 -10.85 2.26 -1.64
CA VAL A 129 -11.76 3.29 -1.13
C VAL A 129 -11.55 4.61 -1.86
N ASP A 130 -10.29 5.03 -2.06
CA ASP A 130 -9.94 6.22 -2.87
C ASP A 130 -10.56 6.13 -4.27
N LEU A 131 -10.57 4.93 -4.89
CA LEU A 131 -11.20 4.71 -6.18
C LEU A 131 -12.70 4.99 -6.16
N ARG A 132 -13.43 4.42 -5.18
CA ARG A 132 -14.89 4.64 -5.05
C ARG A 132 -15.21 6.09 -4.69
N GLU A 133 -14.43 6.69 -3.80
CA GLU A 133 -14.57 8.11 -3.46
C GLU A 133 -14.38 9.00 -4.71
N ASN A 134 -13.42 8.66 -5.57
CA ASN A 134 -13.19 9.36 -6.83
C ASN A 134 -14.33 9.14 -7.85
N GLU A 135 -15.04 8.01 -7.82
CA GLU A 135 -16.25 7.80 -8.63
C GLU A 135 -17.36 8.76 -8.21
N HIS A 136 -17.62 8.89 -6.90
CA HIS A 136 -18.56 9.87 -6.35
C HIS A 136 -18.15 11.31 -6.70
N SER A 137 -16.87 11.63 -6.57
CA SER A 137 -16.32 12.94 -6.97
C SER A 137 -16.56 13.25 -8.45
N LYS A 138 -16.30 12.29 -9.34
CA LYS A 138 -16.58 12.45 -10.78
C LYS A 138 -18.06 12.65 -11.05
N PHE A 139 -18.93 11.88 -10.40
CA PHE A 139 -20.37 12.00 -10.58
C PHE A 139 -20.86 13.39 -10.16
N LEU A 140 -20.55 13.83 -8.93
CA LEU A 140 -20.98 15.12 -8.42
C LEU A 140 -20.39 16.30 -9.21
N ARG A 141 -19.08 16.30 -9.46
CA ARG A 141 -18.41 17.46 -10.09
C ARG A 141 -18.57 17.50 -11.59
N ARG A 142 -18.49 16.35 -12.28
CA ARG A 142 -18.47 16.29 -13.76
C ARG A 142 -19.85 15.98 -14.34
N SER A 143 -20.51 14.92 -13.85
CA SER A 143 -21.79 14.48 -14.40
C SER A 143 -22.92 15.44 -14.04
N LEU A 144 -23.04 15.81 -12.76
CA LEU A 144 -24.01 16.80 -12.31
C LEU A 144 -23.54 18.25 -12.56
N GLY A 145 -22.28 18.47 -12.94
CA GLY A 145 -21.74 19.80 -13.20
C GLY A 145 -21.84 20.73 -11.99
N LEU A 146 -21.82 20.17 -10.77
CA LEU A 146 -22.33 20.82 -9.58
C LEU A 146 -21.57 22.11 -9.21
N ASP A 147 -20.27 22.18 -9.50
CA ASP A 147 -19.46 23.40 -9.30
C ASP A 147 -20.04 24.59 -10.06
N LYS A 148 -20.60 24.35 -11.26
CA LYS A 148 -21.23 25.40 -12.07
C LYS A 148 -22.59 25.79 -11.50
N HIS A 149 -23.39 24.82 -11.07
CA HIS A 149 -24.71 25.08 -10.52
C HIS A 149 -24.65 25.81 -9.18
N LEU A 150 -23.79 25.38 -8.26
CA LEU A 150 -23.55 26.04 -6.98
C LEU A 150 -23.10 27.49 -7.17
N LYS A 151 -22.24 27.75 -8.16
CA LYS A 151 -21.80 29.11 -8.50
C LYS A 151 -22.92 29.95 -9.11
N ALA A 152 -23.71 29.39 -10.03
CA ALA A 152 -24.74 30.12 -10.76
C ALA A 152 -25.96 30.44 -9.90
N ILE A 153 -26.38 29.52 -9.04
CA ILE A 153 -27.61 29.62 -8.24
C ILE A 153 -27.34 30.36 -6.93
N SER A 154 -26.23 30.05 -6.26
CA SER A 154 -25.93 30.50 -4.90
C SER A 154 -24.60 31.26 -4.76
N GLY A 155 -23.83 31.42 -5.84
CA GLY A 155 -22.56 32.15 -5.81
C GLY A 155 -21.38 31.40 -5.19
N PHE A 156 -21.56 30.17 -4.72
CA PHE A 156 -20.51 29.36 -4.09
C PHE A 156 -19.39 29.03 -5.07
N ASP A 157 -18.14 29.18 -4.62
CA ASP A 157 -16.98 28.64 -5.34
C ASP A 157 -16.56 27.32 -4.69
N ALA A 158 -17.15 26.21 -5.16
CA ALA A 158 -16.96 24.88 -4.59
C ALA A 158 -15.80 24.09 -5.21
N LYS A 159 -14.99 24.73 -6.08
CA LYS A 159 -13.87 24.07 -6.78
C LYS A 159 -12.86 23.47 -5.82
N ASP A 160 -12.56 24.20 -4.74
CA ASP A 160 -11.54 23.82 -3.76
C ASP A 160 -12.14 23.08 -2.55
N TRP A 161 -13.45 22.82 -2.54
CA TRP A 161 -14.06 22.06 -1.46
C TRP A 161 -13.60 20.60 -1.54
N ASP A 162 -13.19 20.02 -0.41
CA ASP A 162 -13.04 18.57 -0.36
C ASP A 162 -14.40 17.88 -0.57
N LEU A 163 -14.36 16.59 -0.89
CA LEU A 163 -15.58 15.85 -1.22
C LEU A 163 -16.54 15.73 -0.03
N VAL A 164 -16.03 15.70 1.21
CA VAL A 164 -16.86 15.59 2.41
C VAL A 164 -17.62 16.90 2.63
N LYS A 165 -16.94 18.03 2.52
CA LYS A 165 -17.56 19.36 2.57
C LYS A 165 -18.62 19.50 1.48
N LEU A 166 -18.31 19.10 0.24
CA LEU A 166 -19.27 19.12 -0.85
C LEU A 166 -20.51 18.26 -0.57
N ALA A 167 -20.32 16.99 -0.22
CA ALA A 167 -21.42 16.08 0.08
C ALA A 167 -22.26 16.54 1.27
N THR A 168 -21.62 17.11 2.30
CA THR A 168 -22.31 17.66 3.49
C THR A 168 -23.21 18.84 3.11
N ALA A 169 -22.75 19.74 2.24
CA ALA A 169 -23.57 20.85 1.76
C ALA A 169 -24.81 20.33 1.02
N LEU A 170 -24.63 19.37 0.11
CA LEU A 170 -25.72 18.79 -0.66
C LEU A 170 -26.72 18.04 0.22
N LYS A 171 -26.22 17.24 1.17
CA LYS A 171 -27.06 16.55 2.15
C LYS A 171 -27.90 17.56 2.94
N THR A 172 -27.31 18.67 3.34
CA THR A 172 -28.01 19.77 4.03
C THR A 172 -29.07 20.42 3.14
N MET A 173 -28.83 20.55 1.84
CA MET A 173 -29.82 21.11 0.91
C MET A 173 -31.02 20.18 0.71
N VAL A 174 -30.78 18.88 0.51
CA VAL A 174 -31.89 17.92 0.29
C VAL A 174 -32.61 17.56 1.59
N ASP A 175 -31.92 17.58 2.72
CA ASP A 175 -32.48 17.25 4.03
C ASP A 175 -32.00 18.20 5.14
N PRO A 176 -32.56 19.41 5.24
CA PRO A 176 -32.13 20.43 6.19
C PRO A 176 -32.34 20.06 7.67
N ASN A 177 -33.19 19.06 7.93
CA ASN A 177 -33.59 18.61 9.26
C ASN A 177 -32.91 17.28 9.66
N ALA A 178 -32.14 16.65 8.76
CA ALA A 178 -31.36 15.48 9.12
C ALA A 178 -30.33 15.84 10.20
N ASN A 179 -30.12 14.93 11.14
CA ASN A 179 -28.94 14.92 11.99
C ASN A 179 -27.72 14.57 11.12
N ILE A 180 -27.26 15.54 10.36
CA ILE A 180 -25.94 15.54 9.72
C ILE A 180 -24.89 15.50 10.86
N LEU A 181 -23.65 15.06 10.55
CA LEU A 181 -22.47 15.08 11.44
C LEU A 181 -22.64 16.06 12.61
N PRO A 182 -22.27 15.67 13.87
CA PRO A 182 -22.48 16.48 15.06
C PRO A 182 -22.36 17.97 14.73
N LEU A 183 -23.44 18.71 15.00
CA LEU A 183 -23.70 20.03 14.42
C LEU A 183 -22.49 20.99 14.55
N ASP A 184 -21.72 20.84 15.63
CA ASP A 184 -20.43 21.47 15.90
C ASP A 184 -19.36 21.22 14.83
N LYS A 185 -19.18 19.99 14.34
CA LYS A 185 -18.22 19.65 13.27
C LYS A 185 -18.67 20.14 11.89
N ALA A 186 -19.97 20.12 11.59
CA ALA A 186 -20.48 20.62 10.31
C ALA A 186 -20.33 22.15 10.22
N PHE A 187 -20.51 22.87 11.33
CA PHE A 187 -20.26 24.32 11.42
C PHE A 187 -18.78 24.71 11.40
N GLU A 188 -17.84 23.81 11.72
CA GLU A 188 -16.41 24.06 11.47
C GLU A 188 -16.06 23.98 9.96
N MET A 189 -16.82 23.22 9.16
CA MET A 189 -16.55 23.06 7.73
C MET A 189 -17.02 24.24 6.86
N PHE A 190 -18.06 24.96 7.30
CA PHE A 190 -18.64 26.10 6.58
C PHE A 190 -18.52 27.38 7.39
N SER A 191 -18.22 28.49 6.73
CA SER A 191 -18.44 29.80 7.33
C SER A 191 -19.92 30.00 7.68
N HIS A 192 -20.19 30.87 8.66
CA HIS A 192 -21.56 31.18 9.07
C HIS A 192 -22.46 31.62 7.91
N GLU A 193 -21.89 32.39 6.98
CA GLU A 193 -22.63 32.85 5.80
C GLU A 193 -22.87 31.73 4.79
N GLU A 194 -21.90 30.83 4.57
CA GLU A 194 -22.11 29.64 3.74
C GLU A 194 -23.23 28.76 4.32
N ALA A 195 -23.18 28.46 5.63
CA ALA A 195 -24.18 27.60 6.27
C ALA A 195 -25.60 28.17 6.20
N LYS A 196 -25.75 29.49 6.36
CA LYS A 196 -27.04 30.17 6.16
C LYS A 196 -27.50 30.09 4.71
N LEU A 197 -26.63 30.40 3.75
CA LEU A 197 -26.99 30.41 2.34
C LEU A 197 -27.37 29.01 1.86
N ILE A 198 -26.67 27.97 2.29
CA ILE A 198 -26.97 26.56 1.96
C ILE A 198 -28.43 26.25 2.31
N LYS A 199 -28.90 26.65 3.50
CA LYS A 199 -30.28 26.43 3.95
C LYS A 199 -31.28 27.31 3.22
N LEU A 200 -30.93 28.57 3.00
CA LEU A 200 -31.80 29.54 2.32
C LEU A 200 -32.07 29.15 0.87
N ASP A 201 -31.03 28.69 0.18
CA ASP A 201 -31.08 28.38 -1.25
C ASP A 201 -31.44 26.93 -1.55
N ALA A 202 -31.51 26.06 -0.54
CA ALA A 202 -31.86 24.64 -0.70
C ALA A 202 -33.06 24.37 -1.64
N PRO A 203 -34.20 25.11 -1.56
CA PRO A 203 -35.34 24.89 -2.46
C PRO A 203 -35.03 25.12 -3.94
N LYS A 204 -34.00 25.91 -4.27
CA LYS A 204 -33.60 26.21 -5.65
C LYS A 204 -32.96 25.01 -6.36
N TYR A 205 -32.67 23.94 -5.62
CA TYR A 205 -32.01 22.74 -6.12
C TYR A 205 -32.93 21.52 -6.21
N GLU A 206 -34.24 21.68 -5.94
CA GLU A 206 -35.21 20.57 -5.88
C GLU A 206 -35.28 19.74 -7.17
N ASP A 207 -35.22 20.39 -8.34
CA ASP A 207 -35.22 19.71 -9.65
C ASP A 207 -33.84 19.17 -10.07
N LEU A 208 -32.76 19.58 -9.38
CA LEU A 208 -31.39 19.22 -9.73
C LEU A 208 -30.86 18.07 -8.86
N LEU A 209 -31.26 18.03 -7.59
CA LEU A 209 -30.73 17.11 -6.58
C LEU A 209 -31.78 16.08 -6.22
N ASP A 210 -31.55 14.85 -6.66
CA ASP A 210 -32.32 13.72 -6.19
C ASP A 210 -31.97 13.40 -4.72
N ARG A 211 -32.97 13.44 -3.84
CA ARG A 211 -32.79 13.30 -2.38
C ARG A 211 -32.13 11.97 -2.01
N ASP A 212 -32.58 10.88 -2.61
CA ASP A 212 -32.15 9.52 -2.26
C ASP A 212 -30.71 9.31 -2.75
N THR A 213 -30.41 9.67 -3.99
CA THR A 213 -29.06 9.62 -4.56
C THR A 213 -28.05 10.42 -3.74
N ILE A 214 -28.38 11.67 -3.39
CA ILE A 214 -27.47 12.52 -2.59
C ILE A 214 -27.28 11.95 -1.17
N SER A 215 -28.34 11.36 -0.60
CA SER A 215 -28.26 10.74 0.72
C SER A 215 -27.34 9.52 0.72
N GLU A 216 -27.49 8.62 -0.26
CA GLU A 216 -26.63 7.44 -0.41
C GLU A 216 -25.17 7.83 -0.62
N ILE A 217 -24.90 8.80 -1.50
CA ILE A 217 -23.54 9.29 -1.77
C ILE A 217 -22.92 9.88 -0.50
N TYR A 218 -23.68 10.67 0.26
CA TYR A 218 -23.20 11.24 1.51
C TYR A 218 -22.84 10.14 2.53
N ASP A 219 -23.73 9.17 2.74
CA ASP A 219 -23.52 8.08 3.69
C ASP A 219 -22.31 7.23 3.30
N ASP A 220 -22.14 6.95 2.00
CA ASP A 220 -20.96 6.28 1.45
C ASP A 220 -19.67 7.05 1.75
N ILE A 221 -19.63 8.36 1.45
CA ILE A 221 -18.44 9.19 1.65
C ILE A 221 -18.05 9.23 3.14
N VAL A 222 -19.03 9.40 4.04
CA VAL A 222 -18.76 9.40 5.49
C VAL A 222 -18.24 8.04 5.94
N ALA A 223 -18.89 6.94 5.52
CA ALA A 223 -18.45 5.59 5.86
C ALA A 223 -17.04 5.27 5.30
N PHE A 224 -16.74 5.72 4.09
CA PHE A 224 -15.43 5.58 3.46
C PHE A 224 -14.35 6.30 4.26
N ARG A 225 -14.60 7.55 4.67
CA ARG A 225 -13.66 8.34 5.47
C ARG A 225 -13.37 7.68 6.81
N GLU A 226 -14.41 7.30 7.55
CA GLU A 226 -14.24 6.61 8.84
C GLU A 226 -13.45 5.30 8.70
N TYR A 227 -13.71 4.54 7.64
CA TYR A 227 -12.99 3.31 7.38
C TYR A 227 -11.52 3.57 7.02
N VAL A 228 -11.25 4.53 6.13
CA VAL A 228 -9.89 4.90 5.72
C VAL A 228 -9.09 5.40 6.91
N ASP A 229 -9.66 6.23 7.79
CA ASP A 229 -8.98 6.70 9.00
C ASP A 229 -8.55 5.53 9.90
N LYS A 230 -9.44 4.56 10.12
CA LYS A 230 -9.14 3.34 10.89
C LYS A 230 -8.04 2.50 10.25
N VAL A 231 -8.05 2.37 8.91
CA VAL A 231 -7.04 1.61 8.16
C VAL A 231 -5.70 2.33 8.18
N LEU A 232 -5.67 3.65 7.94
CA LEU A 232 -4.48 4.48 7.98
C LEU A 232 -3.83 4.47 9.36
N LEU A 233 -4.62 4.49 10.44
CA LEU A 233 -4.09 4.38 11.80
C LEU A 233 -3.31 3.08 12.00
N LYS A 234 -3.87 1.95 11.54
CA LYS A 234 -3.20 0.65 11.59
C LYS A 234 -1.96 0.62 10.71
N LEU A 235 -2.05 1.17 9.50
CA LEU A 235 -0.94 1.25 8.54
C LEU A 235 0.24 2.03 9.14
N ARG A 236 -0.02 3.22 9.70
CA ARG A 236 1.01 4.02 10.39
C ARG A 236 1.64 3.27 11.56
N HIS A 237 0.86 2.49 12.32
CA HIS A 237 1.40 1.68 13.41
C HIS A 237 2.34 0.57 12.89
N LEU A 238 1.95 -0.13 11.83
CA LEU A 238 2.81 -1.17 11.22
C LEU A 238 4.10 -0.59 10.66
N LEU A 239 4.03 0.57 9.99
CA LEU A 239 5.20 1.25 9.46
C LEU A 239 6.18 1.65 10.58
N LYS A 240 5.69 2.22 11.69
CA LYS A 240 6.54 2.53 12.86
C LYS A 240 7.16 1.28 13.48
N LYS A 241 6.43 0.16 13.53
CA LYS A 241 6.96 -1.10 14.03
C LYS A 241 8.08 -1.64 13.13
N ALA A 242 7.89 -1.54 11.81
CA ALA A 242 8.88 -1.98 10.84
C ALA A 242 10.15 -1.11 10.91
N GLU A 243 9.99 0.21 11.02
CA GLU A 243 11.08 1.16 11.23
C GLU A 243 11.90 0.81 12.47
N ALA A 244 11.25 0.63 13.63
CA ALA A 244 11.94 0.29 14.87
C ALA A 244 12.66 -1.07 14.82
N ALA A 245 12.09 -2.06 14.14
CA ALA A 245 12.72 -3.37 13.99
C ALA A 245 14.04 -3.29 13.22
N LEU A 246 14.09 -2.49 12.15
CA LEU A 246 15.32 -2.28 11.38
C LEU A 246 16.37 -1.49 12.14
N GLU A 247 15.97 -0.46 12.89
CA GLU A 247 16.92 0.26 13.76
C GLU A 247 17.55 -0.68 14.80
N THR A 248 16.78 -1.62 15.36
CA THR A 248 17.33 -2.60 16.30
C THR A 248 18.26 -3.62 15.65
N GLU A 249 17.96 -4.08 14.42
CA GLU A 249 18.86 -4.95 13.66
C GLU A 249 20.19 -4.24 13.34
N ASP A 250 20.13 -2.99 12.87
CA ASP A 250 21.32 -2.18 12.55
C ASP A 250 22.22 -1.95 13.76
N VAL A 251 21.63 -1.72 14.95
CA VAL A 251 22.38 -1.54 16.20
C VAL A 251 23.06 -2.84 16.61
N MET A 252 22.37 -3.99 16.49
CA MET A 252 22.95 -5.29 16.81
C MET A 252 24.08 -5.67 15.84
N GLU A 253 23.92 -5.39 14.55
CA GLU A 253 24.94 -5.68 13.53
C GLU A 253 26.20 -4.83 13.75
N LYS A 254 26.04 -3.53 14.03
CA LYS A 254 27.16 -2.63 14.38
C LYS A 254 27.87 -3.02 15.68
N ALA A 255 27.12 -3.50 16.68
CA ALA A 255 27.71 -4.00 17.92
C ALA A 255 28.52 -5.29 17.69
N ALA A 256 28.04 -6.17 16.82
CA ALA A 256 28.76 -7.40 16.44
C ALA A 256 30.05 -7.10 15.67
N THR A 257 30.05 -6.11 14.76
CA THR A 257 31.27 -5.75 14.00
C THR A 257 32.31 -5.05 14.88
N ASN A 258 31.89 -4.19 15.80
CA ASN A 258 32.79 -3.48 16.72
C ASN A 258 33.39 -4.39 17.81
N GLY A 259 32.70 -5.50 18.15
CA GLY A 259 33.21 -6.51 19.07
C GLY A 259 34.34 -7.36 18.48
N VAL A 260 34.45 -7.47 17.15
CA VAL A 260 35.48 -8.26 16.46
C VAL A 260 36.81 -7.49 16.35
N ASP A 261 36.78 -6.16 16.21
CA ASP A 261 37.99 -5.33 16.16
C ASP A 261 38.69 -5.19 17.53
N SER A 262 37.98 -5.42 18.64
CA SER A 262 38.57 -5.37 19.99
C SER A 262 39.28 -6.67 20.41
N MET A 263 39.19 -7.75 19.63
CA MET A 263 39.83 -9.04 19.93
C MET A 263 41.21 -9.23 19.29
N GLN A 264 41.73 -8.26 18.53
CA GLN A 264 43.09 -8.30 17.96
C GLN A 264 44.15 -7.55 18.78
N GLN A 265 43.81 -7.05 19.98
CA GLN A 265 44.79 -6.54 20.94
C GLN A 265 44.60 -7.16 22.32
N VAL A 266 45.13 -8.37 22.50
CA VAL A 266 45.56 -8.82 23.84
C VAL A 266 46.96 -9.37 23.70
N ASP A 267 47.91 -8.52 24.09
CA ASP A 267 49.30 -8.86 24.34
C ASP A 267 49.40 -10.04 25.30
N HIS A 268 50.42 -10.86 25.03
CA HIS A 268 50.89 -11.92 25.91
C HIS A 268 51.25 -11.38 27.30
N THR A 269 50.49 -11.74 28.33
CA THR A 269 51.07 -11.96 29.67
C THR A 269 50.23 -12.95 30.47
N CYS A 270 50.86 -14.06 30.82
CA CYS A 270 50.35 -15.05 31.76
C CYS A 270 50.01 -14.41 33.12
N LEU A 271 48.96 -14.91 33.78
CA LEU A 271 49.06 -15.45 35.15
C LEU A 271 47.80 -16.27 35.45
N ALA A 272 48.02 -17.56 35.65
CA ALA A 272 47.04 -18.50 36.18
C ALA A 272 46.76 -18.19 37.64
N VAL A 273 45.48 -18.15 38.02
CA VAL A 273 45.03 -18.42 39.38
C VAL A 273 43.72 -19.20 39.27
N ASP A 274 43.81 -20.51 39.52
CA ASP A 274 42.65 -21.33 39.90
C ASP A 274 42.09 -20.83 41.23
N LEU A 275 40.76 -20.89 41.41
CA LEU A 275 40.12 -21.53 42.57
C LEU A 275 38.58 -21.35 42.54
N GLU A 276 37.93 -22.51 42.53
CA GLU A 276 36.70 -22.85 43.26
C GLU A 276 35.32 -22.31 42.82
N VAL A 277 34.56 -23.25 42.26
CA VAL A 277 33.11 -23.29 42.19
C VAL A 277 32.54 -23.68 43.57
N PRO A 278 31.48 -23.00 44.04
CA PRO A 278 30.44 -23.69 44.78
C PRO A 278 29.11 -23.67 44.02
N ASN A 279 28.65 -24.89 43.78
CA ASN A 279 27.35 -25.28 43.30
C ASN A 279 26.27 -24.86 44.32
N GLN A 280 25.23 -24.13 43.89
CA GLN A 280 23.95 -24.12 44.59
C GLN A 280 22.79 -24.13 43.60
N GLN A 281 22.08 -25.25 43.65
CA GLN A 281 20.84 -25.56 42.96
C GLN A 281 19.66 -25.26 43.90
N CYS A 282 18.66 -24.52 43.43
CA CYS A 282 17.28 -24.49 43.95
C CYS A 282 16.35 -24.20 42.76
N HIS A 283 15.65 -25.19 42.20
CA HIS A 283 14.27 -25.60 42.51
C HIS A 283 13.15 -24.62 42.07
N ILE A 284 12.59 -24.93 40.88
CA ILE A 284 11.18 -25.11 40.45
C ILE A 284 10.06 -24.41 41.24
N THR A 285 9.12 -23.78 40.49
CA THR A 285 7.62 -23.82 40.49
C THR A 285 7.10 -22.43 40.08
N ASP A 286 5.99 -22.18 39.38
CA ASP A 286 4.92 -22.89 38.69
C ASP A 286 4.12 -21.79 37.95
N GLY A 287 3.31 -22.13 36.95
CA GLY A 287 1.99 -21.49 36.83
C GLY A 287 1.65 -20.65 35.60
N ALA A 288 0.75 -21.24 34.80
CA ALA A 288 -0.40 -20.63 34.13
C ALA A 288 -0.24 -20.07 32.70
N GLU A 289 -0.54 -20.96 31.74
CA GLU A 289 -1.20 -20.65 30.47
C GLU A 289 -2.58 -19.98 30.70
N ILE A 290 -2.89 -18.95 29.91
CA ILE A 290 -4.28 -18.55 29.63
C ILE A 290 -4.41 -18.25 28.12
N SER A 291 -5.22 -19.06 27.44
CA SER A 291 -5.67 -18.86 26.05
C SER A 291 -6.82 -17.83 25.95
N PRO A 292 -7.00 -17.14 24.80
CA PRO A 292 -8.09 -16.19 24.58
C PRO A 292 -9.40 -16.88 24.09
N PRO A 293 -10.58 -16.23 24.29
CA PRO A 293 -11.87 -16.87 24.09
C PRO A 293 -12.36 -16.87 22.63
N SER A 294 -12.86 -18.02 22.20
CA SER A 294 -13.61 -18.27 20.97
C SER A 294 -15.04 -17.74 21.04
N LYS A 295 -15.48 -16.96 20.03
CA LYS A 295 -16.89 -16.61 19.83
C LYS A 295 -17.56 -17.58 18.84
N THR A 296 -18.50 -18.37 19.34
CA THR A 296 -19.40 -19.22 18.56
C THR A 296 -20.60 -18.41 18.05
N CYS A 297 -20.88 -18.55 16.75
CA CYS A 297 -22.11 -18.09 16.10
C CYS A 297 -23.30 -18.93 16.58
N ARG A 298 -24.40 -18.28 16.98
CA ARG A 298 -25.73 -18.90 17.02
C ARG A 298 -26.53 -18.47 15.79
N ARG A 299 -26.91 -19.46 14.98
CA ARG A 299 -28.00 -19.37 14.00
C ARG A 299 -29.32 -19.46 14.76
N ASN A 300 -30.27 -18.58 14.44
CA ASN A 300 -31.68 -18.79 14.72
C ASN A 300 -32.33 -19.28 13.43
N ASP A 301 -32.71 -20.55 13.41
CA ASP A 301 -33.64 -21.10 12.42
C ASP A 301 -35.07 -20.76 12.88
N ALA A 302 -35.81 -20.09 12.00
CA ALA A 302 -37.25 -19.95 12.10
C ALA A 302 -37.92 -21.18 11.47
N GLY A 303 -38.84 -21.81 12.19
CA GLY A 303 -39.62 -22.94 11.69
C GLY A 303 -41.04 -22.92 12.22
N LYS A 304 -41.97 -22.77 11.26
CA LYS A 304 -43.42 -23.04 11.27
C LYS A 304 -44.35 -22.12 12.06
#